data_AF-A0A939YX20-F1
#
_entry.id   AF-A0A939YX20-F1
#
_cell.length_a   1.000
_cell.length_b   1.000
_cell.length_c   1.000
_cell.angle_alpha   90.00
_cell.angle_beta   90.00
_cell.angle_gamma   90.00
#
_symmetry.space_group_name_H-M   'P 1'
#
loop_
_entity.id
_entity.type
_entity.pdbx_description
1 polymer ?
#
loop_
_entity_poly.entity_id
_entity_poly.type
_entity_poly.pdbx_seq_one_letter_code
_entity_poly.pdbx_strand_id
1 'polypeptide(L)'
;MEQTPKKKKDRSIRPAILFVAIFALVVIIAVSIPLHRHRQFIRFMSDLSSMTSRAGAKEMVECELDGETFLISSDAAYEVYSKLICSEMAKLVKPDEAIAADGFTLNYGLLGAHITIAPTEYQGEHAVYADYHSRDMDYTYIAPHLDYKDLSITVKNGRLP
;
A
#
# COMPACT_ATOMS: atom_id res chain seq x y z
N MET A 1 -2.78 21.42 -73.83
CA MET A 1 -2.27 20.27 -73.06
C MET A 1 -1.72 20.82 -71.76
N GLU A 2 -2.48 20.71 -70.67
CA GLU A 2 -2.11 21.27 -69.37
C GLU A 2 -1.95 20.10 -68.39
N GLN A 3 -0.73 19.83 -67.95
CA GLN A 3 -0.44 18.80 -66.95
C GLN A 3 -0.47 19.44 -65.56
N THR A 4 -1.53 19.20 -64.80
CA THR A 4 -1.57 19.52 -63.36
C THR A 4 -0.64 18.59 -62.57
N PRO A 5 0.24 19.11 -61.70
CA PRO A 5 1.14 18.28 -60.91
C PRO A 5 0.38 17.51 -59.84
N LYS A 6 0.47 16.17 -59.88
CA LYS A 6 -0.02 15.28 -58.83
C LYS A 6 0.73 15.58 -57.52
N LYS A 7 0.05 16.22 -56.56
CA LYS A 7 0.48 16.27 -55.14
C LYS A 7 0.77 14.85 -54.67
N LYS A 8 2.05 14.49 -54.53
CA LYS A 8 2.49 13.30 -53.81
C LYS A 8 1.94 13.43 -52.38
N LYS A 9 0.87 12.68 -52.09
CA LYS A 9 0.25 12.65 -50.77
C LYS A 9 1.28 12.00 -49.84
N ASP A 10 1.81 12.82 -48.96
CA ASP A 10 2.92 12.53 -48.05
C ASP A 10 2.54 11.37 -47.10
N ARG A 11 2.71 10.13 -47.58
CA ARG A 11 2.36 8.91 -46.83
C ARG A 11 3.30 8.64 -45.66
N SER A 12 4.43 9.36 -45.59
CA SER A 12 5.47 9.19 -44.56
C SER A 12 5.14 9.89 -43.24
N ILE A 13 4.25 10.90 -43.22
CA ILE A 13 3.91 11.67 -42.01
C ILE A 13 3.00 10.87 -41.07
N ARG A 14 2.13 10.01 -41.62
CA ARG A 14 1.18 9.20 -40.85
C ARG A 14 1.83 8.23 -39.86
N PRO A 15 2.88 7.46 -40.22
CA PRO A 15 3.56 6.61 -39.25
C PRO A 15 4.33 7.43 -38.19
N ALA A 16 4.87 8.59 -38.54
CA ALA A 16 5.56 9.46 -37.57
C ALA A 16 4.59 10.05 -36.53
N ILE A 17 3.42 10.53 -36.95
CA ILE A 17 2.38 11.03 -36.02
C ILE A 17 1.90 9.90 -35.10
N LEU A 18 1.68 8.70 -35.64
CA LEU A 18 1.27 7.54 -34.84
C LEU A 18 2.32 7.19 -33.78
N PHE A 19 3.60 7.22 -34.14
CA PHE A 19 4.69 6.96 -33.21
C PHE A 19 4.74 7.99 -32.07
N VAL A 20 4.62 9.28 -32.39
CA VAL A 20 4.57 10.35 -31.38
C VAL A 20 3.35 10.18 -30.46
N ALA A 21 2.19 9.82 -31.00
CA ALA A 21 0.99 9.58 -30.20
C ALA A 21 1.15 8.38 -29.26
N ILE A 22 1.73 7.27 -29.72
CA ILE A 22 2.02 6.09 -28.88
C ILE A 22 3.05 6.45 -27.80
N PHE A 23 4.12 7.16 -28.16
CA PHE A 23 5.14 7.59 -27.20
C PHE A 23 4.54 8.49 -26.11
N ALA A 24 3.72 9.48 -26.50
CA ALA A 24 3.00 10.33 -25.56
C ALA A 24 2.08 9.51 -24.63
N LEU A 25 1.36 8.53 -25.17
CA LEU A 25 0.52 7.63 -24.36
C LEU A 25 1.35 6.81 -23.36
N VAL A 26 2.48 6.26 -23.78
CA VAL A 26 3.40 5.52 -22.89
C VAL A 26 3.91 6.41 -21.77
N VAL A 27 4.31 7.65 -22.07
CA VAL A 27 4.76 8.61 -21.05
C VAL A 27 3.63 8.94 -20.08
N ILE A 28 2.40 9.19 -20.57
CA ILE A 28 1.24 9.46 -19.72
C ILE A 28 0.99 8.28 -18.77
N ILE A 29 1.00 7.04 -19.28
CA ILE A 29 0.80 5.83 -18.47
C ILE A 29 1.93 5.68 -17.44
N ALA A 30 3.18 5.84 -17.88
CA ALA A 30 4.36 5.72 -17.03
C ALA A 30 4.39 6.72 -15.88
N VAL A 31 3.80 7.91 -16.04
CA VAL A 31 3.70 8.94 -14.98
C VAL A 31 2.42 8.78 -14.15
N SER A 32 1.30 8.42 -14.77
CA SER A 32 0.00 8.33 -14.10
C SER A 32 -0.06 7.17 -13.10
N ILE A 33 0.55 6.02 -13.42
CA ILE A 33 0.54 4.85 -12.54
C ILE A 33 1.27 5.13 -11.20
N PRO A 34 2.54 5.62 -11.19
CA PRO A 34 3.22 5.98 -9.95
C PRO A 34 2.48 7.05 -9.15
N LEU A 35 1.95 8.09 -9.81
CA LEU A 35 1.19 9.14 -9.14
C LEU A 35 -0.07 8.59 -8.47
N HIS A 36 -0.79 7.68 -9.14
CA HIS A 36 -1.96 7.04 -8.57
C HIS A 36 -1.61 6.20 -7.34
N ARG A 37 -0.54 5.39 -7.43
CA ARG A 37 -0.05 4.59 -6.30
C ARG A 37 0.38 5.45 -5.12
N HIS A 38 1.13 6.52 -5.37
CA HIS A 38 1.55 7.45 -4.33
C HIS A 38 0.36 8.13 -3.65
N ARG A 39 -0.68 8.50 -4.42
CA ARG A 39 -1.92 9.06 -3.88
C ARG A 39 -2.69 8.06 -3.03
N GLN A 40 -2.77 6.79 -3.43
CA GLN A 40 -3.41 5.74 -2.63
C GLN A 40 -2.65 5.54 -1.31
N PHE A 41 -1.32 5.48 -1.36
CA PHE A 41 -0.48 5.38 -0.17
C PHE A 41 -0.70 6.55 0.80
N ILE A 42 -0.69 7.81 0.33
CA ILE A 42 -0.96 8.98 1.18
C ILE A 42 -2.35 8.90 1.84
N ARG A 43 -3.36 8.37 1.14
CA ARG A 43 -4.70 8.23 1.71
C ARG A 43 -4.75 7.14 2.77
N PHE A 44 -4.16 5.97 2.49
CA PHE A 44 -4.00 4.89 3.46
C PHE A 44 -3.31 5.41 4.73
N MET A 45 -2.19 6.10 4.57
CA MET A 45 -1.43 6.76 5.63
C MET A 45 -2.27 7.69 6.50
N SER A 46 -3.03 8.57 5.84
CA SER A 46 -3.88 9.54 6.50
C SER A 46 -5.03 8.85 7.25
N ASP A 47 -5.61 7.80 6.68
CA ASP A 47 -6.73 7.10 7.28
C ASP A 47 -6.28 6.25 8.47
N LEU A 48 -5.20 5.48 8.31
CA LEU A 48 -4.59 4.70 9.39
C LEU A 48 -4.24 5.59 10.58
N SER A 49 -3.52 6.71 10.36
CA SER A 49 -3.17 7.65 11.42
C SER A 49 -4.41 8.24 12.12
N SER A 50 -5.47 8.54 11.36
CA SER A 50 -6.74 9.05 11.91
C SER A 50 -7.42 8.00 12.79
N MET A 51 -7.47 6.74 12.34
CA MET A 51 -8.04 5.64 13.12
C MET A 51 -7.24 5.38 14.39
N THR A 52 -5.90 5.36 14.32
CA THR A 52 -5.03 5.19 15.49
C THR A 52 -5.23 6.30 16.52
N SER A 53 -5.27 7.57 16.08
CA SER A 53 -5.54 8.71 16.98
C SER A 53 -6.92 8.60 17.65
N ARG A 54 -7.96 8.31 16.87
CA ARG A 54 -9.35 8.28 17.36
C ARG A 54 -9.62 7.08 18.28
N ALA A 55 -9.08 5.92 17.95
CA ALA A 55 -9.18 4.73 18.80
C ALA A 55 -8.31 4.89 20.05
N GLY A 56 -7.12 5.49 19.92
CA GLY A 56 -6.22 5.83 21.01
C GLY A 56 -6.87 6.72 22.06
N ALA A 57 -7.51 7.82 21.63
CA ALA A 57 -8.22 8.73 22.53
C ALA A 57 -9.41 8.07 23.27
N LYS A 58 -9.87 6.91 22.80
CA LYS A 58 -10.95 6.12 23.41
C LYS A 58 -10.46 4.87 24.14
N GLU A 59 -9.15 4.63 24.16
CA GLU A 59 -8.54 3.39 24.67
C GLU A 59 -9.10 2.12 24.03
N MET A 60 -9.36 2.16 22.72
CA MET A 60 -10.00 1.10 21.94
C MET A 60 -9.06 0.38 20.96
N VAL A 61 -7.75 0.58 21.07
CA VAL A 61 -6.80 -0.12 20.20
C VAL A 61 -6.54 -1.50 20.76
N GLU A 62 -6.90 -2.51 19.97
CA GLU A 62 -6.74 -3.91 20.31
C GLU A 62 -5.74 -4.55 19.35
N CYS A 63 -4.92 -5.45 19.85
CA CYS A 63 -4.05 -6.30 19.06
C CYS A 63 -4.54 -7.74 19.21
N GLU A 64 -4.87 -8.39 18.11
CA GLU A 64 -5.15 -9.82 18.06
C GLU A 64 -3.90 -10.56 17.58
N LEU A 65 -3.39 -11.49 18.38
CA LEU A 65 -2.26 -12.35 18.06
C LEU A 65 -2.59 -13.77 18.55
N ASP A 66 -2.43 -14.77 17.68
CA ASP A 66 -2.71 -16.18 18.01
C ASP A 66 -4.13 -16.43 18.57
N GLY A 67 -5.11 -15.60 18.17
CA GLY A 67 -6.49 -15.65 18.65
C GLY A 67 -6.73 -15.03 20.03
N GLU A 68 -5.69 -14.47 20.66
CA GLU A 68 -5.79 -13.69 21.89
C GLU A 68 -5.84 -12.19 21.59
N THR A 69 -6.71 -11.46 22.31
CA THR A 69 -6.86 -10.01 22.15
C THR A 69 -6.23 -9.25 23.31
N PHE A 70 -5.35 -8.31 23.00
CA PHE A 70 -4.63 -7.48 23.95
C PHE A 70 -4.98 -6.00 23.75
N LEU A 71 -5.30 -5.28 24.82
CA LEU A 71 -5.41 -3.83 24.76
C LEU A 71 -4.00 -3.21 24.70
N ILE A 72 -3.79 -2.36 23.69
CA ILE A 72 -2.51 -1.67 23.48
C ILE A 72 -2.69 -0.15 23.54
N SER A 73 -1.59 0.55 23.82
CA SER A 73 -1.59 2.01 23.74
C SER A 73 -1.60 2.47 22.29
N SER A 74 -2.11 3.68 22.03
CA SER A 74 -1.93 4.33 20.73
C SER A 74 -0.47 4.40 20.34
N ASP A 75 0.42 4.69 21.30
CA ASP A 75 1.85 4.83 21.06
C ASP A 75 2.48 3.53 20.54
N ALA A 76 2.05 2.38 21.05
CA ALA A 76 2.50 1.08 20.55
C ALA A 76 2.01 0.81 19.12
N ALA A 77 0.75 1.16 18.81
CA ALA A 77 0.25 1.11 17.44
C ALA A 77 0.99 2.11 16.53
N TYR A 78 1.35 3.28 17.06
CA TYR A 78 2.17 4.29 16.40
C TYR A 78 3.60 3.75 16.10
N GLU A 79 4.16 2.92 16.96
CA GLU A 79 5.46 2.31 16.69
C GLU A 79 5.39 1.36 15.49
N VAL A 80 4.39 0.46 15.45
CA VAL A 80 4.21 -0.52 14.38
C VAL A 80 4.02 0.14 13.02
N TYR A 81 3.02 1.03 12.89
CA TYR A 81 2.77 1.66 11.59
C TYR A 81 3.98 2.49 11.14
N SER A 82 4.69 3.19 12.03
CA SER A 82 5.85 4.00 11.64
C SER A 82 6.95 3.17 10.97
N LYS A 83 7.19 1.94 11.46
CA LYS A 83 8.15 1.00 10.87
C LYS A 83 7.68 0.48 9.51
N LEU A 84 6.39 0.17 9.38
CA LEU A 84 5.80 -0.24 8.10
C LEU A 84 5.96 0.84 7.01
N ILE A 85 5.80 2.11 7.38
CA ILE A 85 5.75 3.25 6.46
C ILE A 85 7.14 3.67 5.99
N CYS A 86 8.14 3.56 6.85
CA CYS A 86 9.54 3.82 6.50
C CYS A 86 10.08 2.82 5.46
N SER A 87 9.37 1.73 5.18
CA SER A 87 9.64 0.90 4.00
C SER A 87 9.15 1.63 2.73
N GLU A 88 9.97 2.53 2.19
CA GLU A 88 9.68 3.30 0.97
C GLU A 88 9.44 2.44 -0.30
N MET A 89 9.46 1.10 -0.16
CA MET A 89 9.28 0.12 -1.22
C MET A 89 7.96 -0.68 -1.12
N ALA A 90 6.95 -0.15 -0.43
CA ALA A 90 5.62 -0.76 -0.36
C ALA A 90 5.06 -1.08 -1.77
N LYS A 91 5.04 -2.36 -2.14
CA LYS A 91 4.45 -2.82 -3.40
C LYS A 91 2.98 -3.13 -3.16
N LEU A 92 2.10 -2.39 -3.84
CA LEU A 92 0.67 -2.71 -3.87
C LEU A 92 0.48 -4.12 -4.44
N VAL A 93 -0.13 -5.00 -3.65
CA VAL A 93 -0.49 -6.36 -4.04
C VAL A 93 -2.00 -6.51 -4.04
N LYS A 94 -2.50 -7.58 -4.69
CA LYS A 94 -3.91 -7.90 -4.58
C LYS A 94 -4.17 -8.70 -3.29
N PRO A 95 -5.35 -8.57 -2.67
CA PRO A 95 -5.67 -9.26 -1.42
C PRO A 95 -5.66 -10.79 -1.51
N ASP A 96 -5.78 -11.36 -2.71
CA ASP A 96 -5.82 -12.80 -2.97
C ASP A 96 -4.43 -13.46 -3.05
N GLU A 97 -3.34 -12.68 -3.06
CA GLU A 97 -1.98 -13.16 -2.85
C GLU A 97 -1.76 -13.39 -1.33
N ALA A 98 -2.47 -14.38 -0.79
CA ALA A 98 -2.46 -14.74 0.63
C ALA A 98 -1.07 -15.20 1.10
N ILE A 99 -0.54 -14.58 2.16
CA ILE A 99 0.74 -14.98 2.75
C ILE A 99 0.64 -15.03 4.29
N ALA A 100 1.03 -16.20 4.82
CA ALA A 100 1.27 -16.65 6.20
C ALA A 100 0.16 -16.51 7.26
N ALA A 101 -0.11 -17.61 7.98
CA ALA A 101 -1.13 -17.72 9.02
C ALA A 101 -0.73 -17.10 10.39
N ASP A 102 0.52 -16.68 10.54
CA ASP A 102 1.12 -16.31 11.84
C ASP A 102 1.43 -14.80 11.92
N GLY A 103 0.39 -13.98 11.71
CA GLY A 103 0.44 -12.52 11.81
C GLY A 103 -0.27 -11.99 13.07
N PHE A 104 -0.20 -10.67 13.28
CA PHE A 104 -1.07 -9.99 14.24
C PHE A 104 -2.00 -9.00 13.52
N THR A 105 -3.15 -8.73 14.14
CA THR A 105 -4.12 -7.75 13.65
C THR A 105 -4.27 -6.62 14.65
N LEU A 106 -4.07 -5.38 14.21
CA LEU A 106 -4.46 -4.21 15.00
C LEU A 106 -5.90 -3.85 14.66
N ASN A 107 -6.79 -3.94 15.64
CA ASN A 107 -8.19 -3.61 15.53
C ASN A 107 -8.47 -2.25 16.18
N TYR A 108 -9.15 -1.37 15.45
CA TYR A 108 -9.54 -0.02 15.91
C TYR A 108 -10.97 0.01 16.47
N GLY A 109 -11.48 -1.16 16.89
CA GLY A 109 -12.72 -1.35 17.61
C GLY A 109 -13.95 -0.83 16.86
N LEU A 110 -14.74 0.00 17.53
CA LEU A 110 -16.00 0.54 16.99
C LEU A 110 -15.85 1.42 15.73
N LEU A 111 -14.62 1.79 15.37
CA LEU A 111 -14.35 2.51 14.12
C LEU A 111 -14.47 1.58 12.89
N GLY A 112 -14.44 0.27 13.09
CA GLY A 112 -14.59 -0.72 12.02
C GLY A 112 -13.41 -0.68 11.04
N ALA A 113 -12.22 -0.39 11.55
CA ALA A 113 -10.97 -0.45 10.80
C ALA A 113 -10.04 -1.47 11.46
N HIS A 114 -9.24 -2.17 10.66
CA HIS A 114 -8.18 -3.06 11.14
C HIS A 114 -7.03 -3.10 10.15
N ILE A 115 -5.84 -3.44 10.64
CA ILE A 115 -4.69 -3.78 9.80
C ILE A 115 -4.13 -5.12 10.24
N THR A 116 -4.05 -6.06 9.30
CA THR A 116 -3.41 -7.36 9.48
C THR A 116 -1.98 -7.28 8.98
N ILE A 117 -1.04 -7.73 9.80
CA ILE A 117 0.39 -7.65 9.52
C ILE A 117 0.96 -9.05 9.69
N ALA A 118 1.61 -9.57 8.65
CA ALA A 118 2.13 -10.93 8.65
C ALA A 118 3.51 -11.01 8.00
N PRO A 119 4.38 -11.94 8.44
CA PRO A 119 5.62 -12.21 7.74
C PRO A 119 5.34 -12.78 6.34
N THR A 120 6.14 -12.40 5.36
CA THR A 120 6.02 -12.89 3.99
C THR A 120 7.39 -13.01 3.32
N GLU A 121 7.42 -13.71 2.18
CA GLU A 121 8.56 -13.71 1.27
C GLU A 121 8.20 -12.97 -0.01
N TYR A 122 9.06 -12.03 -0.42
CA TYR A 122 8.90 -11.29 -1.66
C TYR A 122 10.20 -11.34 -2.44
N GLN A 123 10.15 -11.93 -3.64
CA GLN A 123 11.33 -12.14 -4.50
C GLN A 123 12.47 -12.94 -3.85
N GLY A 124 12.14 -13.83 -2.91
CA GLY A 124 13.12 -14.65 -2.19
C GLY A 124 13.78 -13.94 -1.00
N GLU A 125 13.27 -12.78 -0.61
CA GLU A 125 13.71 -12.04 0.57
C GLU A 125 12.59 -11.91 1.60
N HIS A 126 12.98 -11.77 2.87
CA HIS A 126 12.04 -11.47 3.96
C HIS A 126 11.37 -10.13 3.72
N ALA A 127 10.05 -10.12 3.91
CA ALA A 127 9.23 -8.96 3.77
C ALA A 127 8.06 -9.04 4.77
N VAL A 128 7.31 -7.95 4.87
CA VAL A 128 6.07 -7.90 5.65
C VAL A 128 4.89 -7.64 4.74
N TYR A 129 3.86 -8.46 4.88
CA TYR A 129 2.56 -8.24 4.28
C TYR A 129 1.72 -7.40 5.22
N ALA A 130 1.04 -6.40 4.67
CA ALA A 130 0.14 -5.56 5.42
C ALA A 130 -1.17 -5.39 4.64
N ASP A 131 -2.28 -5.73 5.28
CA ASP A 131 -3.62 -5.62 4.73
C ASP A 131 -4.48 -4.72 5.62
N TYR A 132 -4.80 -3.55 5.09
CA TYR A 132 -5.61 -2.56 5.78
C TYR A 132 -7.03 -2.57 5.25
N HIS A 133 -7.98 -2.64 6.17
CA HIS A 133 -9.40 -2.53 5.88
C HIS A 133 -10.03 -1.45 6.73
N SER A 134 -10.86 -0.63 6.10
CA SER A 134 -11.71 0.38 6.74
C SER A 134 -13.01 0.52 5.96
N ARG A 135 -13.94 1.34 6.45
CA ARG A 135 -15.18 1.63 5.72
C ARG A 135 -14.95 2.38 4.40
N ASP A 136 -13.90 3.18 4.33
CA ASP A 136 -13.66 4.12 3.25
C ASP A 136 -12.57 3.64 2.28
N MET A 137 -11.79 2.64 2.69
CA MET A 137 -10.59 2.20 1.99
C MET A 137 -10.17 0.78 2.35
N ASP A 138 -9.80 0.03 1.32
CA ASP A 138 -8.98 -1.17 1.41
C ASP A 138 -7.61 -0.87 0.83
N TYR A 139 -6.55 -1.31 1.52
CA TYR A 139 -5.19 -1.10 1.06
C TYR A 139 -4.27 -2.24 1.48
N THR A 140 -3.83 -3.02 0.49
CA THR A 140 -2.94 -4.16 0.70
C THR A 140 -1.58 -3.91 0.05
N TYR A 141 -0.51 -4.16 0.78
CA TYR A 141 0.85 -4.00 0.28
C TYR A 141 1.83 -4.97 0.91
N ILE A 142 2.96 -5.16 0.23
CA ILE A 142 4.14 -5.83 0.78
C ILE A 142 5.21 -4.77 1.01
N ALA A 143 5.80 -4.76 2.19
CA ALA A 143 6.96 -3.99 2.61
C ALA A 143 8.23 -4.86 2.45
N PRO A 144 9.00 -4.73 1.35
CA PRO A 144 10.25 -5.47 1.15
C PRO A 144 11.32 -5.01 2.14
N HIS A 145 12.21 -5.93 2.53
CA HIS A 145 13.35 -5.65 3.41
C HIS A 145 12.99 -5.22 4.84
N LEU A 146 11.72 -5.36 5.24
CA LEU A 146 11.29 -5.22 6.62
C LEU A 146 11.25 -6.61 7.25
N ASP A 147 11.98 -6.80 8.36
CA ASP A 147 11.85 -8.02 9.15
C ASP A 147 10.62 -7.89 10.05
N TYR A 148 9.74 -8.89 10.01
CA TYR A 148 8.57 -8.96 10.87
C TYR A 148 8.95 -8.88 12.36
N LYS A 149 10.11 -9.42 12.75
CA LYS A 149 10.60 -9.37 14.14
C LYS A 149 10.94 -7.96 14.63
N ASP A 150 11.11 -7.01 13.71
CA ASP A 150 11.34 -5.62 14.07
C ASP A 150 10.02 -4.92 14.47
N LEU A 151 8.87 -5.54 14.22
CA LEU A 151 7.53 -5.01 14.48
C LEU A 151 6.99 -5.32 15.88
N SER A 152 7.88 -5.35 16.88
CA SER A 152 7.48 -5.61 18.26
C SER A 152 6.43 -4.63 18.78
N ILE A 153 5.34 -5.15 19.35
CA ILE A 153 4.28 -4.35 19.98
C ILE A 153 4.50 -4.30 21.48
N THR A 154 4.56 -3.11 22.05
CA THR A 154 4.52 -2.94 23.51
C THR A 154 3.08 -3.02 24.01
N VAL A 155 2.76 -4.03 24.82
CA VAL A 155 1.45 -4.19 25.47
C VAL A 155 1.53 -3.73 26.93
N LYS A 156 0.40 -3.38 27.56
CA LYS A 156 0.37 -2.86 28.96
C LYS A 156 1.09 -3.78 29.98
N ASN A 157 1.28 -5.07 29.67
CA ASN A 157 1.92 -6.07 30.54
C ASN A 157 3.17 -6.75 29.93
N GLY A 158 3.77 -6.24 28.85
CA GLY A 158 4.91 -6.92 28.19
C GLY A 158 5.20 -6.44 26.77
N ARG A 159 5.98 -7.22 26.01
CA ARG A 159 6.17 -7.03 24.57
C ARG A 159 5.70 -8.26 23.83
N LEU A 160 4.93 -8.06 22.76
CA LEU A 160 4.63 -9.07 21.77
C LEU A 160 5.68 -9.01 20.64
N PRO A 161 6.00 -10.16 20.01
CA PRO A 161 6.93 -10.24 18.90
C PRO A 161 6.52 -9.34 17.73
#